data_AF-A0A1G1T8X6-F1
#
_entry.id   AF-A0A1G1T8X6-F1
#
_cell.length_a   1.000
_cell.length_b   1.000
_cell.length_c   1.000
_cell.angle_alpha   90.00
_cell.angle_beta   90.00
_cell.angle_gamma   90.00
#
_symmetry.space_group_name_H-M   'P 1'
#
loop_
_entity.id
_entity.type
_entity.pdbx_description
1 polymer ?
#
loop_
_entity_poly.entity_id
_entity_poly.type
_entity_poly.pdbx_seq_one_letter_code
_entity_poly.pdbx_strand_id
1 'polypeptide(L)'
;MSFLRAADARDESGHLIRELHGVTLAQILEYLVAAYGWPELDARLRMNCFAENPSIKSSLSFLRRTPWARTKVEELYIKARTAEVQGRPRH
;
A
#
# COMPACT_ATOMS: atom_id res chain seq x y z
N MET A 1 26.34 -18.32 -2.88
CA MET A 1 25.97 -16.93 -2.52
C MET A 1 24.56 -16.68 -3.01
N SER A 2 23.58 -16.93 -2.15
CA SER A 2 22.16 -16.84 -2.52
C SER A 2 21.78 -15.38 -2.71
N PHE A 3 21.54 -15.01 -3.97
CA PHE A 3 20.87 -13.76 -4.30
C PHE A 3 19.48 -13.79 -3.65
N LEU A 4 19.31 -13.05 -2.55
CA LEU A 4 18.01 -12.71 -2.02
C LEU A 4 17.25 -11.99 -3.14
N ARG A 5 16.32 -12.71 -3.77
CA ARG A 5 15.46 -12.21 -4.82
C ARG A 5 14.55 -11.16 -4.18
N ALA A 6 14.20 -10.11 -4.90
CA ALA A 6 13.26 -9.07 -4.45
C ALA A 6 11.89 -9.61 -3.92
N ALA A 7 11.63 -10.92 -4.09
CA ALA A 7 10.46 -11.64 -3.60
C ALA A 7 10.43 -11.89 -2.07
N ASP A 8 11.56 -11.70 -1.37
CA ASP A 8 11.70 -12.00 0.06
C ASP A 8 11.82 -10.73 0.93
N ALA A 9 11.22 -9.61 0.53
CA ALA A 9 11.21 -8.43 1.40
C ALA A 9 10.42 -8.74 2.67
N ARG A 10 11.16 -8.83 3.78
CA ARG A 10 10.63 -9.14 5.11
C ARG A 10 10.50 -7.86 5.92
N ASP A 11 9.42 -7.75 6.69
CA ASP A 11 9.33 -6.71 7.70
C ASP A 11 10.29 -6.97 8.88
N GLU A 12 10.30 -6.05 9.85
CA GLU A 12 11.15 -6.12 11.05
C GLU A 12 10.91 -7.39 11.88
N SER A 13 9.73 -8.00 11.77
CA SER A 13 9.36 -9.26 12.43
C SER A 13 9.77 -10.50 11.62
N GLY A 14 10.33 -10.32 10.42
CA GLY A 14 10.77 -11.40 9.55
C GLY A 14 9.66 -11.99 8.65
N HIS A 15 8.46 -11.40 8.62
CA HIS A 15 7.35 -11.86 7.79
C HIS A 15 7.40 -11.27 6.39
N LEU A 16 6.94 -12.02 5.38
CA LEU A 16 6.88 -11.53 4.02
C LEU A 16 5.85 -10.41 3.89
N ILE A 17 6.29 -9.23 3.45
CA ILE A 17 5.44 -8.04 3.30
C ILE A 17 4.25 -8.33 2.36
N ARG A 18 4.46 -9.17 1.35
CA ARG A 18 3.43 -9.55 0.37
C ARG A 18 2.25 -10.33 0.98
N GLU A 19 2.43 -10.94 2.15
CA GLU A 19 1.38 -11.71 2.82
C GLU A 19 0.50 -10.83 3.69
N LEU A 20 0.85 -9.55 3.86
CA LEU A 20 0.10 -8.57 4.65
C LEU A 20 -0.26 -9.12 6.04
N HIS A 21 0.66 -9.89 6.64
CA HIS A 21 0.40 -10.64 7.86
C HIS A 21 0.05 -9.69 9.02
N GLY A 22 -1.18 -9.76 9.51
CA GLY A 22 -1.68 -8.90 10.58
C GLY A 22 -1.90 -7.43 10.18
N VAL A 23 -1.81 -7.08 8.89
CA VAL A 23 -2.03 -5.72 8.41
C VAL A 23 -3.47 -5.59 7.91
N THR A 24 -4.21 -4.65 8.50
CA THR A 24 -5.58 -4.36 8.07
C THR A 24 -5.61 -3.39 6.89
N LEU A 25 -6.69 -3.44 6.10
CA LEU A 25 -6.90 -2.49 5.00
C LEU A 25 -6.90 -1.02 5.47
N ALA A 26 -7.33 -0.78 6.72
CA ALA A 26 -7.27 0.55 7.33
C ALA A 26 -5.82 1.01 7.50
N GLN A 27 -4.97 0.18 8.10
CA GLN A 27 -3.54 0.49 8.29
C GLN A 27 -2.81 0.66 6.95
N ILE A 28 -3.13 -0.17 5.95
CA ILE A 28 -2.59 -0.04 4.60
C ILE A 28 -2.91 1.33 4.03
N LEU A 29 -4.18 1.74 4.08
CA LEU A 29 -4.61 3.02 3.54
C LEU A 29 -3.98 4.18 4.32
N GLU A 30 -3.99 4.13 5.65
CA GLU A 30 -3.38 5.16 6.51
C GLU A 30 -1.88 5.33 6.22
N TYR A 31 -1.14 4.23 6.07
CA TYR A 31 0.27 4.26 5.70
C TYR A 31 0.48 4.92 4.34
N LEU A 32 -0.30 4.54 3.33
CA LEU A 32 -0.19 5.09 1.98
C LEU A 32 -0.52 6.58 1.93
N VAL A 33 -1.55 7.01 2.66
CA VAL A 33 -1.93 8.43 2.78
C VAL A 33 -0.85 9.21 3.51
N ALA A 34 -0.26 8.66 4.57
CA ALA A 34 0.84 9.31 5.29
C ALA A 34 2.12 9.40 4.44
N ALA A 35 2.40 8.39 3.61
CA ALA A 35 3.61 8.34 2.79
C ALA A 35 3.52 9.17 1.51
N TYR A 36 2.36 9.22 0.86
CA TYR A 36 2.18 9.84 -0.47
C TYR A 36 1.19 11.02 -0.47
N GLY A 37 0.22 11.01 0.45
CA GLY A 37 -0.91 11.92 0.41
C GLY A 37 -1.97 11.51 -0.63
N TRP A 38 -3.16 12.07 -0.48
CA TRP A 38 -4.29 11.84 -1.37
C TRP A 38 -4.05 12.18 -2.86
N PRO A 39 -3.44 13.32 -3.25
CA PRO A 39 -3.28 13.65 -4.66
C PRO A 39 -2.38 12.66 -5.40
N GLU A 40 -1.35 12.16 -4.74
CA GLU A 40 -0.43 11.19 -5.34
C GLU A 40 -1.06 9.79 -5.42
N LEU A 41 -1.91 9.43 -4.46
CA LEU A 41 -2.70 8.20 -4.54
C LEU A 41 -3.68 8.25 -5.71
N ASP A 42 -4.35 9.38 -5.94
CA ASP A 42 -5.19 9.56 -7.12
C ASP A 42 -4.36 9.49 -8.41
N ALA A 43 -3.20 10.15 -8.49
CA ALA A 43 -2.35 10.10 -9.67
C ALA A 43 -1.90 8.67 -10.04
N ARG A 44 -1.57 7.86 -9.02
CA ARG A 44 -1.07 6.48 -9.19
C ARG A 44 -2.18 5.46 -9.42
N LEU A 45 -3.29 5.58 -8.71
CA LEU A 45 -4.36 4.59 -8.71
C LEU A 45 -5.52 4.98 -9.63
N ARG A 46 -5.64 6.27 -9.95
CA ARG A 46 -6.71 6.91 -10.74
C ARG A 46 -8.08 6.52 -10.24
N MET A 47 -8.35 6.84 -8.98
CA MET A 47 -9.60 6.48 -8.32
C MET A 47 -10.28 7.73 -7.76
N ASN A 48 -11.49 8.01 -8.24
CA ASN A 48 -12.27 9.19 -7.84
C ASN A 48 -12.46 9.30 -6.32
N CYS A 49 -12.44 8.20 -5.56
CA CYS A 49 -12.57 8.22 -4.10
C CYS A 49 -11.39 8.89 -3.36
N PHE A 50 -10.28 9.16 -4.06
CA PHE A 50 -9.13 9.92 -3.55
C PHE A 50 -9.11 11.37 -4.04
N ALA A 51 -9.84 11.69 -5.11
CA ALA A 51 -9.98 13.04 -5.65
C ALA A 51 -11.16 13.80 -5.04
N GLU A 52 -12.34 13.16 -4.93
CA GLU A 52 -13.56 13.80 -4.44
C GLU A 52 -13.80 13.44 -2.96
N ASN A 53 -13.62 14.42 -2.07
CA ASN A 53 -13.76 14.28 -0.62
C ASN A 53 -12.93 13.13 -0.01
N PRO A 54 -11.60 13.17 -0.16
CA PRO A 54 -10.73 12.13 0.38
C PRO A 54 -10.87 12.03 1.91
N SER A 55 -11.27 10.85 2.38
CA SER A 55 -11.35 10.54 3.81
C SER A 55 -11.18 9.04 4.01
N ILE A 56 -10.42 8.66 5.05
CA ILE A 56 -10.18 7.25 5.41
C ILE A 56 -11.48 6.46 5.47
N LYS A 57 -12.52 6.97 6.13
CA LYS A 57 -13.81 6.27 6.28
C LYS A 57 -14.54 6.06 4.95
N SER A 58 -14.55 7.08 4.09
CA SER A 58 -15.20 7.03 2.77
C SER A 58 -14.46 6.07 1.85
N SER A 59 -13.13 6.21 1.76
CA SER A 59 -12.27 5.35 0.96
C SER A 59 -12.36 3.89 1.42
N LEU A 60 -12.33 3.60 2.72
CA LEU A 60 -12.51 2.23 3.22
C LEU A 60 -13.87 1.64 2.86
N SER A 61 -14.94 2.45 2.92
CA SER A 61 -16.27 1.99 2.50
C SER A 61 -16.31 1.66 1.01
N PHE A 62 -15.63 2.44 0.17
CA PHE A 62 -15.46 2.17 -1.26
C PHE A 62 -14.62 0.91 -1.51
N LEU A 63 -13.44 0.79 -0.90
CA LEU A 63 -12.54 -0.36 -1.05
C LEU A 63 -13.14 -1.67 -0.50
N ARG A 64 -14.12 -1.58 0.41
CA ARG A 64 -14.92 -2.74 0.85
C ARG A 64 -15.88 -3.24 -0.22
N ARG A 65 -16.47 -2.33 -1.00
CA ARG A 65 -17.45 -2.62 -2.05
C ARG A 65 -16.81 -2.90 -3.41
N THR A 66 -15.56 -2.48 -3.61
CA THR A 66 -14.85 -2.56 -4.89
C THR A 66 -13.56 -3.38 -4.75
N PRO A 67 -13.61 -4.71 -4.93
CA PRO A 67 -12.48 -5.60 -4.68
C PRO A 67 -11.24 -5.29 -5.52
N TRP A 68 -11.41 -5.00 -6.82
CA TRP A 68 -10.28 -4.66 -7.71
C TRP A 68 -9.53 -3.40 -7.24
N ALA A 69 -10.25 -2.45 -6.62
CA ALA A 69 -9.65 -1.24 -6.08
C ALA A 69 -8.83 -1.55 -4.82
N ARG A 70 -9.35 -2.42 -3.95
CA ARG A 70 -8.62 -2.93 -2.79
C ARG A 70 -7.30 -3.58 -3.20
N THR A 71 -7.34 -4.48 -4.18
CA THR A 71 -6.13 -5.19 -4.64
C THR A 71 -5.06 -4.21 -5.14
N LYS A 72 -5.44 -3.16 -5.89
CA LYS A 72 -4.48 -2.13 -6.32
C LYS A 72 -3.84 -1.36 -5.15
N VAL A 73 -4.63 -1.06 -4.11
CA VAL A 73 -4.16 -0.39 -2.90
C VAL A 73 -3.19 -1.30 -2.13
N GLU A 74 -3.52 -2.58 -1.98
CA GLU A 74 -2.67 -3.59 -1.35
C GLU A 74 -1.34 -3.77 -2.12
N GLU A 75 -1.39 -3.86 -3.45
CA GLU A 75 -0.20 -3.94 -4.31
C GLU A 75 0.71 -2.72 -4.16
N LEU A 76 0.14 -1.52 -4.11
CA LEU A 76 0.91 -0.28 -3.92
C LEU A 76 1.61 -0.28 -2.56
N TYR A 77 0.92 -0.75 -1.52
CA TYR A 77 1.50 -0.88 -0.19
C TYR A 77 2.65 -1.88 -0.14
N ILE A 78 2.49 -3.05 -0.75
CA ILE A 78 3.55 -4.06 -0.84
C ILE A 78 4.78 -3.46 -1.53
N LYS A 79 4.58 -2.74 -2.65
CA LYS A 79 5.67 -2.06 -3.37
C LYS A 79 6.36 -1.01 -2.50
N ALA A 80 5.59 -0.17 -1.81
CA ALA A 80 6.11 0.90 -0.96
C ALA A 80 6.95 0.36 0.21
N ARG A 81 6.42 -0.65 0.94
CA ARG A 81 7.11 -1.30 2.05
C ARG A 81 8.31 -2.12 1.58
N THR A 82 8.20 -2.79 0.44
CA THR A 82 9.33 -3.52 -0.16
C THR A 82 10.46 -2.57 -0.54
N ALA A 83 10.15 -1.42 -1.15
CA ALA A 83 11.15 -0.42 -1.51
C ALA A 83 11.86 0.18 -0.28
N GLU A 84 11.10 0.42 0.79
CA GLU A 84 11.63 0.87 2.09
C GLU A 84 12.64 -0.13 2.68
N VAL A 85 12.27 -1.42 2.77
CA VAL A 85 13.16 -2.46 3.32
C VAL A 85 14.39 -2.69 2.44
N GLN A 86 14.26 -2.53 1.12
CA GLN A 86 15.39 -2.62 0.20
C GLN A 86 16.30 -1.39 0.23
N GLY A 87 16.01 -0.37 1.03
CA GLY A 87 16.79 0.87 1.10
C GLY A 87 16.80 1.66 -0.21
N ARG A 88 15.83 1.43 -1.10
CA ARG A 88 15.71 2.19 -2.35
C ARG A 88 15.10 3.56 -2.03
N PRO A 89 15.69 4.66 -2.52
CA PRO A 89 15.10 5.99 -2.32
C PRO A 89 13.70 6.00 -2.90
N ARG A 90 12.74 6.41 -2.07
CA ARG A 90 11.37 6.69 -2.50
C ARG A 90 11.45 7.95 -3.36
N HIS A 91 11.46 7.79 -4.68
CA HIS A 91 11.33 8.90 -5.63
C HIS A 91 10.01 9.64 -5.36
#